data_AF-A0A6N7EM94-F1
#
_entry.id   AF-A0A6N7EM94-F1
#
_cell.length_a   1.000
_cell.length_b   1.000
_cell.length_c   1.000
_cell.angle_alpha   90.00
_cell.angle_beta   90.00
_cell.angle_gamma   90.00
#
_symmetry.space_group_name_H-M   'P 1'
#
loop_
_entity.id
_entity.type
_entity.pdbx_description
1 polymer ?
#
loop_
_entity_poly.entity_id
_entity_poly.type
_entity_poly.pdbx_seq_one_letter_code
_entity_poly.pdbx_strand_id
1 'polypeptide(L)' 'MARPQPDPRTPADRPGRWAPWWIYLVVLLGANYLRSWLMPVGTVPEVAVVAIGLAQAAVLFVVVTALWRVARRPRR' A
#
# COMPACT_ATOMS: atom_id res chain seq x y z
N MET A 1 -3.02 -28.43 37.20
CA MET A 1 -2.40 -28.21 35.87
C MET A 1 -2.22 -26.71 35.68
N ALA A 2 -1.00 -26.19 35.83
CA ALA A 2 -0.70 -24.78 35.60
C ALA A 2 -0.58 -24.54 34.09
N ARG A 3 -1.30 -23.55 33.55
CA ARG A 3 -1.15 -23.17 32.14
C ARG A 3 0.22 -22.50 31.95
N PRO A 4 0.98 -22.82 30.90
CA PRO A 4 2.22 -22.12 30.58
C PRO A 4 1.95 -20.62 30.47
N GLN A 5 2.68 -19.82 31.24
CA GLN A 5 2.56 -18.37 31.20
C GLN A 5 3.29 -17.84 29.96
N PRO A 6 2.64 -17.04 29.09
CA PRO A 6 3.28 -16.51 27.90
C PRO A 6 4.49 -15.64 28.28
N ASP A 7 5.65 -15.88 27.65
CA ASP A 7 6.88 -15.13 27.92
C ASP A 7 6.70 -13.67 27.48
N PRO A 8 6.80 -12.68 28.40
CA PRO A 8 6.67 -11.26 28.07
C PRO A 8 7.79 -10.74 27.15
N ARG A 9 8.86 -11.51 26.95
CA ARG A 9 9.97 -11.16 26.05
C ARG A 9 9.72 -11.55 24.60
N THR A 10 8.70 -12.35 24.32
CA THR A 10 8.34 -12.69 22.94
C THR A 10 7.61 -11.48 22.35
N PRO A 11 8.19 -10.75 21.37
CA PRO A 11 7.44 -9.73 20.67
C PRO A 11 6.23 -10.44 20.07
N ALA A 12 5.03 -9.94 20.35
CA ALA A 12 3.84 -10.49 19.71
C ALA A 12 4.02 -10.34 18.20
N ASP A 13 4.39 -11.43 17.54
CA ASP A 13 4.40 -11.56 16.09
C ASP A 13 2.96 -11.31 15.66
N ARG A 14 2.61 -10.04 15.41
CA ARG A 14 1.32 -9.69 14.83
C ARG A 14 1.40 -10.23 13.42
N PRO A 15 0.66 -11.29 13.06
CA PRO A 15 0.68 -11.78 11.70
C PRO A 15 0.13 -10.64 10.84
N GLY A 16 1.04 -9.92 10.19
CA GLY A 16 0.71 -8.70 9.46
C GLY A 16 -0.20 -9.09 8.30
N ARG A 17 -1.51 -8.90 8.48
CA ARG A 17 -2.57 -9.11 7.47
C ARG A 17 -2.46 -8.17 6.28
N TRP A 18 -1.57 -7.19 6.35
CA TRP A 18 -1.42 -6.10 5.40
C TRP A 18 0.05 -5.92 5.02
N ALA A 19 0.29 -5.37 3.84
CA ALA A 19 1.62 -4.96 3.43
C ALA A 19 2.20 -3.91 4.40
N PRO A 20 3.52 -3.88 4.63
CA PRO A 20 4.18 -2.80 5.36
C PRO A 20 3.75 -1.44 4.84
N TRP A 21 3.39 -0.53 5.75
CA TRP A 21 2.77 0.76 5.42
C TRP A 21 3.60 1.60 4.42
N TRP A 22 4.92 1.49 4.48
CA TRP A 22 5.84 2.22 3.59
C TRP A 22 5.70 1.82 2.11
N ILE A 23 5.25 0.59 1.80
CA ILE A 23 5.07 0.15 0.40
C ILE A 23 3.98 0.98 -0.27
N TYR A 24 2.88 1.25 0.44
CA TYR A 24 1.82 2.11 -0.10
C TYR A 24 2.35 3.51 -0.39
N LEU A 25 3.21 4.06 0.47
CA LEU A 25 3.81 5.37 0.27
C LEU A 25 4.73 5.41 -0.95
N VAL A 26 5.64 4.44 -1.10
CA VAL A 26 6.57 4.39 -2.24
C VAL A 26 5.79 4.33 -3.55
N VAL A 27 4.77 3.47 -3.62
CA VAL A 27 3.96 3.31 -4.81
C VAL A 27 3.13 4.58 -5.09
N LEU A 28 2.51 5.16 -4.06
CA LEU A 28 1.74 6.39 -4.19
C LEU A 28 2.61 7.56 -4.66
N LEU A 29 3.77 7.78 -4.03
CA LEU A 29 4.70 8.84 -4.41
C LEU A 29 5.24 8.62 -5.81
N GLY A 30 5.70 7.41 -6.14
CA GLY A 30 6.27 7.10 -7.45
C GLY A 30 5.28 7.35 -8.58
N ALA A 31 4.02 6.95 -8.39
CA ALA A 31 2.99 7.23 -9.37
C ALA A 31 2.62 8.72 -9.42
N ASN A 32 2.63 9.43 -8.29
CA ASN A 32 2.36 10.87 -8.27
C ASN A 32 3.47 11.65 -9.01
N TYR A 33 4.74 11.26 -8.84
CA TYR A 33 5.86 11.82 -9.60
C TYR A 33 5.73 11.52 -11.10
N LEU A 34 5.43 10.27 -11.47
CA LEU A 34 5.23 9.88 -12.86
C LEU A 34 4.09 10.67 -13.51
N ARG A 35 3.00 10.88 -12.75
CA ARG A 35 1.88 11.69 -13.18
C ARG A 35 2.25 13.15 -13.41
N SER A 36 2.99 13.77 -12.49
CA SER A 36 3.46 15.15 -12.66
C SER A 36 4.40 15.30 -13.86
N TRP A 37 5.13 14.24 -14.21
CA TRP A 37 5.96 14.21 -15.42
C TRP A 37 5.12 14.10 -16.70
N LEU A 38 4.05 13.30 -16.68
CA LEU A 38 3.15 13.10 -17.83
C LEU A 38 2.12 14.24 -18.03
N MET A 39 1.73 14.92 -16.96
CA MET A 39 0.77 16.03 -16.97
C MET A 39 1.42 17.29 -16.38
N PRO A 40 2.14 18.08 -17.20
CA PRO A 40 2.74 19.33 -16.76
C PRO A 40 1.66 20.31 -16.28
N VAL A 41 1.96 21.01 -15.19
CA VAL A 41 1.07 21.99 -14.55
C VAL A 41 0.60 23.02 -15.58
N GLY A 42 -0.73 23.22 -15.68
CA GLY A 42 -1.35 24.21 -16.58
C GLY A 42 -2.11 23.64 -17.79
N THR A 43 -2.00 22.34 -18.09
CA THR A 43 -2.75 21.71 -19.21
C THR A 43 -4.12 21.15 -18.82
N VAL A 44 -4.36 20.90 -17.53
CA VAL A 44 -5.54 20.17 -17.04
C VAL A 44 -6.22 20.97 -15.92
N PRO A 45 -7.56 21.11 -15.93
CA PRO A 45 -8.30 21.78 -14.86
C PRO A 45 -8.01 21.15 -13.49
N GLU A 46 -7.89 21.97 -12.45
CA GLU A 46 -7.50 21.53 -11.09
C GLU A 46 -8.40 20.41 -10.55
N VAL A 47 -9.71 20.47 -10.81
CA VAL A 47 -10.67 19.43 -10.39
C VAL A 47 -10.35 18.08 -11.03
N ALA A 48 -10.01 18.07 -12.33
CA ALA A 48 -9.57 16.86 -13.01
C ALA A 48 -8.23 16.38 -12.46
N VAL A 49 -7.35 17.31 -12.04
CA VAL A 49 -6.10 16.95 -11.39
C VAL A 49 -6.35 16.22 -10.06
N VAL A 50 -7.28 16.69 -9.22
CA VAL A 50 -7.60 16.01 -7.97
C VAL A 50 -8.25 14.64 -8.23
N ALA A 51 -9.21 14.57 -9.15
CA ALA A 51 -9.92 13.34 -9.47
C ALA A 51 -8.98 12.22 -9.98
N ILE A 52 -8.06 12.55 -10.89
CA ILE A 52 -7.07 11.59 -11.40
C ILE A 52 -6.15 11.12 -10.28
N GLY A 53 -5.77 12.00 -9.35
CA GLY A 53 -4.91 11.64 -8.22
C GLY A 53 -5.58 10.63 -7.29
N LEU A 54 -6.85 10.86 -6.97
CA LEU A 54 -7.66 9.94 -6.16
C LEU A 54 -7.86 8.59 -6.86
N ALA A 55 -8.20 8.61 -8.15
CA ALA A 55 -8.37 7.39 -8.94
C ALA A 55 -7.06 6.59 -9.01
N GLN A 56 -5.95 7.26 -9.24
CA GLN A 56 -4.62 6.63 -9.27
C GLN A 56 -4.27 6.02 -7.91
N ALA A 57 -4.47 6.74 -6.80
CA ALA A 57 -4.24 6.22 -5.46
C ALA A 57 -5.07 4.97 -5.17
N ALA A 58 -6.36 4.97 -5.54
CA ALA A 58 -7.25 3.82 -5.37
C ALA A 58 -6.77 2.60 -6.18
N VAL A 59 -6.38 2.79 -7.44
CA VAL A 59 -5.83 1.72 -8.29
C VAL A 59 -4.56 1.13 -7.69
N LEU A 60 -3.62 1.97 -7.27
CA LEU A 60 -2.36 1.52 -6.67
C LEU A 60 -2.58 0.75 -5.38
N PHE A 61 -3.51 1.23 -4.54
CA PHE A 61 -3.87 0.54 -3.31
C PHE A 61 -4.39 -0.87 -3.61
N VAL A 62 -5.29 -1.01 -4.60
CA VAL A 62 -5.82 -2.32 -5.02
C VAL A 62 -4.72 -3.22 -5.59
N VAL A 63 -3.84 -2.69 -6.45
CA VAL A 63 -2.74 -3.44 -7.06
C VAL A 63 -1.76 -3.95 -6.02
N VAL A 64 -1.28 -3.08 -5.12
CA VAL A 64 -0.37 -3.45 -4.03
C VAL A 64 -1.00 -4.53 -3.15
N THR A 65 -2.27 -4.34 -2.78
CA THR A 65 -3.00 -5.30 -1.94
C THR A 65 -3.16 -6.65 -2.64
N ALA A 66 -3.49 -6.65 -3.93
CA ALA A 66 -3.64 -7.85 -4.74
C ALA A 66 -2.32 -8.60 -4.91
N LEU A 67 -1.24 -7.90 -5.29
CA LEU A 67 0.09 -8.47 -5.44
C LEU A 67 0.61 -9.05 -4.13
N TRP A 68 0.44 -8.34 -3.02
CA TRP A 68 0.85 -8.84 -1.71
C TRP A 68 0.04 -10.08 -1.29
N ARG A 69 -1.27 -10.08 -1.57
CA ARG A 69 -2.14 -11.24 -1.32
C ARG A 69 -1.71 -12.44 -2.16
N VAL A 70 -1.32 -12.24 -3.42
CA VAL A 70 -0.83 -13.31 -4.31
C VAL A 70 0.56 -13.78 -3.90
N ALA A 71 1.49 -12.89 -3.56
CA ALA A 71 2.83 -13.23 -3.12
C ALA A 71 2.84 -14.01 -1.79
N ARG A 72 1.81 -13.79 -0.94
CA ARG A 72 1.59 -14.56 0.30
C ARG A 72 0.64 -15.73 0.14
N ARG A 73 0.04 -15.97 -1.03
CA ARG A 73 -0.59 -17.27 -1.28
C ARG A 73 0.55 -18.29 -1.31
N PRO A 74 0.52 -19.31 -0.44
CA PRO A 74 1.50 -20.38 -0.49
C PRO A 74 1.45 -20.94 -1.91
N ARG A 75 2.59 -20.93 -2.61
CA ARG A 75 2.74 -21.78 -3.80
C ARG A 75 2.57 -23.21 -3.27
N ARG A 76 1.40 -23.78 -3.50
CA ARG A 76 1.16 -25.21 -3.32
C ARG A 76 2.03 -25.99 -4.30
#